data_AF-A0A7S4L7R6-F1
#
_entry.id   AF-A0A7S4L7R6-F1
#
_cell.length_a   1.000
_cell.length_b   1.000
_cell.length_c   1.000
_cell.angle_alpha   90.00
_cell.angle_beta   90.00
_cell.angle_gamma   90.00
#
_symmetry.space_group_name_H-M   'P 1'
#
loop_
_entity.id
_entity.type
_entity.pdbx_description
1 polymer ?
#
loop_
_entity_poly.entity_id
_entity_poly.type
_entity_poly.pdbx_seq_one_letter_code
_entity_poly.pdbx_strand_id
1 'polypeptide(L)'
;CKIGGEGTSLLTERQVHPLRLNGTMMNSFLFNVGLILICSVSCTQLCTTAFKGYVYNSSISQLFVSQIQYLKILSYFYSVQVPVFYSLMFAVSFLQLFLSIFSI
;
A
#
# COMPACT_ATOMS: atom_id res chain seq x y z
N CYS A 1 -4.03 -15.40 33.32
CA CYS A 1 -2.65 -14.88 33.20
C CYS A 1 -2.72 -13.56 32.43
N LYS A 2 -2.64 -12.44 33.14
CA LYS A 2 -2.74 -11.08 32.60
C LYS A 2 -1.30 -10.57 32.53
N ILE A 3 -0.75 -10.51 31.33
CA ILE A 3 0.60 -9.96 31.14
C ILE A 3 0.39 -8.44 31.06
N GLY A 4 0.67 -7.77 32.19
CA GLY A 4 0.89 -6.33 32.21
C GLY A 4 2.24 -6.00 31.57
N GLY A 5 2.35 -4.78 31.02
CA GLY A 5 3.61 -4.26 30.49
C GLY A 5 3.42 -3.08 29.55
N GLU A 6 2.90 -1.99 30.10
CA GLU A 6 3.20 -0.55 29.87
C GLU A 6 4.00 -0.09 28.63
N GLY A 7 3.70 -0.60 27.43
CA GLY A 7 4.35 -0.15 26.18
C GLY A 7 3.44 -0.17 24.94
N THR A 8 2.17 -0.53 25.09
CA THR A 8 1.25 -0.78 23.96
C THR A 8 0.19 0.31 23.75
N SER A 9 0.33 1.48 24.39
CA SER A 9 -0.63 2.60 24.25
C SER A 9 -0.18 3.71 23.31
N LEU A 10 1.12 3.78 22.94
CA LEU A 10 1.64 4.82 22.03
C LEU A 10 1.76 4.39 20.56
N LEU A 11 1.53 3.12 20.25
CA LEU A 11 1.65 2.56 18.89
C LEU A 11 0.28 2.23 18.28
N THR A 12 -0.81 2.59 18.97
CA THR A 12 -2.21 2.32 18.59
C THR A 12 -2.94 3.50 17.94
N GLU A 13 -2.23 4.55 17.54
CA GLU A 13 -2.86 5.81 17.10
C GLU A 13 -3.54 5.75 15.71
N ARG A 14 -3.49 4.61 14.99
CA ARG A 14 -4.43 4.33 13.89
C ARG A 14 -4.67 2.83 13.76
N GLN A 15 -5.69 2.35 14.46
CA GLN A 15 -5.84 0.95 14.89
C GLN A 15 -5.93 -0.07 13.75
N VAL A 16 -4.81 -0.76 13.55
CA VAL A 16 -4.73 -2.08 12.92
C VAL A 16 -5.42 -3.11 13.85
N HIS A 17 -6.06 -4.15 13.29
CA HIS A 17 -6.93 -5.06 14.06
C HIS A 17 -6.17 -5.73 15.23
N PRO A 18 -6.62 -5.59 16.50
CA PRO A 18 -5.85 -6.02 17.67
C PRO A 18 -5.65 -7.54 17.72
N LEU A 19 -4.41 -7.97 17.98
CA LEU A 19 -4.09 -9.38 18.24
C LEU A 19 -4.40 -9.69 19.71
N ARG A 20 -5.39 -10.56 19.95
CA ARG A 20 -5.70 -11.03 21.31
C ARG A 20 -4.86 -12.26 21.65
N LEU A 21 -3.94 -12.12 22.60
CA LEU A 21 -3.21 -13.25 23.15
C LEU A 21 -4.22 -14.20 23.82
N ASN A 22 -4.17 -15.49 23.45
CA ASN A 22 -5.10 -16.56 23.87
C ASN A 22 -6.47 -16.62 23.13
N GLY A 23 -6.61 -15.97 21.96
CA GLY A 23 -7.77 -16.10 21.03
C GLY A 23 -7.35 -16.53 19.60
N THR A 24 -8.02 -16.03 18.56
CA THR A 24 -7.69 -16.32 17.14
C THR A 24 -6.51 -15.48 16.61
N MET A 25 -5.33 -15.63 17.22
CA MET A 25 -4.13 -14.85 16.87
C MET A 25 -3.76 -14.92 15.38
N MET A 26 -3.96 -16.07 14.74
CA MET A 26 -3.62 -16.29 13.34
C MET A 26 -4.42 -15.40 12.37
N ASN A 27 -5.74 -15.24 12.60
CA ASN A 27 -6.60 -14.49 11.69
C ASN A 27 -6.32 -12.97 11.77
N SER A 28 -6.17 -12.44 12.99
CA SER A 28 -5.82 -11.03 13.18
C SER A 28 -4.44 -10.69 12.61
N PHE A 29 -3.47 -11.59 12.75
CA PHE A 29 -2.15 -11.44 12.15
C PHE A 29 -2.22 -11.40 10.62
N LEU A 30 -2.92 -12.37 10.01
CA LEU A 30 -3.00 -12.50 8.55
C LEU A 30 -3.71 -11.31 7.90
N PHE A 31 -4.74 -10.76 8.56
CA PHE A 31 -5.42 -9.53 8.13
C PHE A 31 -4.48 -8.31 8.14
N ASN A 32 -3.72 -8.14 9.23
CA ASN A 32 -2.81 -7.00 9.38
C ASN A 32 -1.66 -7.06 8.38
N VAL A 33 -1.09 -8.25 8.17
CA VAL A 33 -0.06 -8.48 7.15
C VAL A 33 -0.63 -8.27 5.75
N GLY A 34 -1.86 -8.73 5.50
CA GLY A 34 -2.56 -8.50 4.23
C GLY A 34 -2.68 -7.01 3.89
N LEU A 35 -3.06 -6.17 4.85
CA LEU A 35 -3.13 -4.72 4.66
C LEU A 35 -1.76 -4.10 4.33
N ILE A 36 -0.69 -4.54 4.99
CA ILE A 36 0.67 -4.04 4.74
C ILE A 36 1.16 -4.47 3.35
N LEU A 37 0.92 -5.73 2.96
CA LEU A 37 1.31 -6.25 1.64
C LEU A 37 0.61 -5.50 0.51
N ILE A 38 -0.70 -5.23 0.64
CA ILE A 38 -1.46 -4.46 -0.36
C ILE A 38 -0.91 -3.03 -0.47
N CYS A 39 -0.61 -2.37 0.66
CA CYS A 39 -0.02 -1.03 0.67
C CYS A 39 1.35 -0.98 -0.01
N SER A 40 2.21 -1.98 0.24
CA SER A 40 3.55 -2.06 -0.35
C SER A 40 3.50 -2.20 -1.87
N VAL A 41 2.51 -2.92 -2.42
CA VAL A 41 2.33 -3.07 -3.88
C VAL A 41 1.99 -1.73 -4.53
N SER A 42 1.04 -0.98 -3.97
CA SER A 42 0.65 0.34 -4.48
C SER A 42 1.80 1.35 -4.44
N CYS A 43 2.60 1.35 -3.37
CA CYS A 43 3.78 2.21 -3.26
C CYS A 43 4.82 1.89 -4.35
N THR A 44 5.08 0.61 -4.59
CA THR A 44 6.04 0.17 -5.64
C THR A 44 5.57 0.57 -7.05
N GLN A 45 4.27 0.48 -7.32
CA GLN A 45 3.68 0.90 -8.61
C GLN A 45 3.79 2.41 -8.82
N LEU A 46 3.61 3.21 -7.76
CA LEU A 46 3.82 4.66 -7.79
C LEU A 46 5.28 5.00 -8.07
N CYS A 47 6.22 4.38 -7.35
CA CYS A 47 7.66 4.63 -7.53
C CYS A 47 8.15 4.25 -8.93
N THR A 48 7.70 3.11 -9.48
CA THR A 48 8.04 2.67 -10.83
C THR A 48 7.57 3.67 -11.89
N THR A 49 6.44 4.32 -11.65
CA THR A 49 5.83 5.28 -12.59
C THR A 49 6.37 6.70 -12.42
N ALA A 50 6.72 7.12 -11.20
CA ALA A 50 7.32 8.43 -10.94
C ALA A 50 8.77 8.50 -11.46
N PHE A 51 9.53 7.40 -11.35
CA PHE A 51 10.94 7.35 -11.70
C PHE A 51 11.21 6.44 -12.92
N LYS A 52 10.44 6.62 -14.01
CA LYS A 52 10.57 5.76 -15.21
C LYS A 52 11.98 5.69 -15.79
N GLY A 53 12.73 6.80 -15.75
CA GLY A 53 14.12 6.84 -16.23
C GLY A 53 15.09 6.04 -15.35
N TYR A 54 14.83 5.96 -14.04
CA TYR A 54 15.68 5.22 -13.09
C TYR A 54 15.38 3.73 -13.07
N VAL A 55 14.10 3.37 -13.26
CA VAL A 55 13.66 1.97 -13.28
C VAL A 55 13.78 1.36 -14.69
N TYR A 56 14.26 2.14 -15.67
CA TYR A 56 14.52 1.68 -17.03
C TYR A 56 15.54 0.53 -17.01
N ASN A 57 15.11 -0.63 -17.51
CA ASN A 57 15.87 -1.90 -17.50
C ASN A 57 16.07 -2.57 -16.13
N SER A 58 15.34 -2.13 -15.10
CA SER A 58 15.28 -2.85 -13.82
C SER A 58 14.29 -4.01 -13.88
N SER A 59 14.52 -5.04 -13.06
CA SER A 59 13.66 -6.22 -12.93
C SER A 59 12.20 -5.86 -12.58
N ILE A 60 12.01 -4.75 -11.87
CA ILE A 60 10.68 -4.22 -11.52
C ILE A 60 9.92 -3.76 -12.76
N SER A 61 10.57 -3.01 -13.66
CA SER A 61 9.93 -2.58 -14.91
C SER A 61 9.65 -3.75 -15.84
N GLN A 62 10.53 -4.75 -15.88
CA GLN A 62 10.29 -5.95 -16.69
C GLN A 62 9.07 -6.73 -16.17
N LEU A 63 8.93 -6.88 -14.85
CA LEU A 63 7.79 -7.56 -14.22
C LEU A 63 6.47 -6.90 -14.57
N PHE A 64 6.37 -5.59 -14.40
CA PHE A 64 5.12 -4.87 -14.59
C PHE A 64 4.77 -4.62 -16.07
N VAL A 65 5.76 -4.48 -16.96
CA VAL A 65 5.50 -4.16 -18.38
C VAL A 65 5.43 -5.40 -19.25
N SER A 66 6.32 -6.37 -19.05
CA SER A 66 6.42 -7.55 -19.92
C SER A 66 5.70 -8.74 -19.31
N GLN A 67 6.02 -9.12 -18.06
CA GLN A 67 5.50 -10.37 -17.49
C GLN A 67 4.01 -10.33 -17.18
N ILE A 68 3.47 -9.19 -16.69
CA ILE A 68 2.04 -9.05 -16.38
C ILE A 68 1.14 -9.07 -17.64
N GLN A 69 1.64 -8.63 -18.79
CA GLN A 69 0.86 -8.63 -20.04
C GLN A 69 0.58 -10.03 -20.59
N TYR A 70 1.42 -11.03 -20.27
CA TYR A 70 1.19 -12.41 -20.68
C TYR A 70 0.09 -13.11 -19.86
N LEU A 71 -0.34 -12.52 -18.75
CA LEU A 71 -1.42 -13.05 -17.91
C LEU A 71 -2.74 -12.37 -18.26
N LYS A 72 -3.58 -13.02 -19.09
CA LYS A 72 -4.84 -12.45 -19.64
C LYS A 72 -5.73 -11.70 -18.63
N ILE A 73 -5.96 -12.26 -17.43
CA ILE A 73 -6.80 -11.65 -16.39
C ILE A 73 -6.16 -10.38 -15.80
N LEU A 74 -4.84 -10.41 -15.63
CA LEU A 74 -4.04 -9.36 -15.02
C LEU A 74 -3.73 -8.23 -16.01
N SER A 75 -3.59 -8.56 -17.30
CA SER A 75 -3.42 -7.57 -18.37
C SER A 75 -4.63 -6.65 -18.49
N TYR A 76 -5.86 -7.17 -18.35
CA TYR A 76 -7.07 -6.34 -18.35
C TYR A 76 -7.12 -5.42 -17.12
N PHE A 77 -6.78 -5.96 -15.95
CA PHE A 77 -6.70 -5.22 -14.70
C PHE A 77 -5.65 -4.10 -14.76
N TYR A 78 -4.47 -4.36 -15.34
CA TYR A 78 -3.40 -3.36 -15.46
C TYR A 78 -3.78 -2.23 -16.43
N SER A 79 -4.49 -2.52 -17.51
CA SER A 79 -4.95 -1.49 -18.47
C SER A 79 -5.93 -0.49 -17.86
N VAL A 80 -6.85 -0.96 -17.01
CA VAL A 80 -7.90 -0.12 -16.39
C VAL A 80 -7.44 0.57 -15.11
N GLN A 81 -6.57 -0.07 -14.30
CA GLN A 81 -6.29 0.42 -12.94
C GLN A 81 -5.11 1.39 -12.84
N VAL A 82 -4.15 1.32 -13.76
CA VAL A 82 -3.04 2.29 -13.84
C VAL A 82 -3.53 3.74 -14.02
N PRO A 83 -4.48 4.08 -14.92
CA PRO A 83 -4.96 5.46 -15.05
C PRO A 83 -5.79 5.93 -13.84
N VAL A 84 -6.51 5.02 -13.17
CA VAL A 84 -7.34 5.34 -11.99
C VAL A 84 -6.47 5.61 -10.75
N PHE A 85 -5.40 4.84 -10.55
CA PHE A 85 -4.47 5.10 -9.45
C PHE A 85 -3.68 6.41 -9.64
N TYR A 86 -3.33 6.73 -10.89
CA TYR A 86 -2.62 7.96 -11.23
C TYR A 86 -3.47 9.22 -10.95
N SER A 87 -4.75 9.21 -11.32
CA SER A 87 -5.66 10.32 -11.05
C SER A 87 -5.94 10.48 -9.55
N LEU A 88 -6.06 9.37 -8.81
CA LEU A 88 -6.31 9.40 -7.36
C LEU A 88 -5.11 9.93 -6.56
N MET A 89 -3.88 9.52 -6.91
CA MET A 89 -2.66 9.97 -6.22
C MET A 89 -2.32 11.43 -6.49
N PHE A 90 -2.59 11.90 -7.71
CA PHE A 90 -2.51 13.33 -8.04
C PHE A 90 -3.53 14.14 -7.24
N ALA A 91 -4.79 13.68 -7.16
CA ALA A 91 -5.84 14.36 -6.42
C ALA A 91 -5.57 14.44 -4.91
N VAL A 92 -5.10 13.35 -4.29
CA VAL A 92 -4.78 13.32 -2.85
C VAL A 92 -3.61 14.23 -2.49
N SER A 93 -2.57 14.29 -3.33
CA SER A 93 -1.41 15.16 -3.11
C SER A 93 -1.78 16.65 -3.20
N PHE A 94 -2.62 17.02 -4.17
CA PHE A 94 -3.14 18.38 -4.30
C PHE A 94 -4.07 18.78 -3.15
N LEU A 95 -4.93 17.85 -2.72
CA LEU A 95 -5.84 18.09 -1.60
C LEU A 95 -5.08 18.29 -0.27
N GLN A 96 -4.03 17.50 -0.01
CA GLN A 96 -3.22 17.64 1.18
C GLN A 96 -2.48 18.99 1.24
N LEU A 97 -1.99 19.47 0.09
CA LEU A 97 -1.35 20.77 -0.02
C LEU A 97 -2.34 21.91 0.23
N PHE A 98 -3.55 21.82 -0.34
CA PHE A 98 -4.61 22.79 -0.10
C PHE A 98 -5.02 22.88 1.37
N LEU A 99 -5.20 21.73 2.04
CA LEU A 99 -5.52 21.69 3.47
C LEU A 99 -4.40 22.27 4.34
N SER A 100 -3.14 22.09 3.93
CA SER A 100 -1.97 22.66 4.63
C SER A 100 -1.87 24.18 4.46
N ILE A 101 -2.26 24.72 3.29
CA ILE A 101 -2.34 26.18 3.05
C ILE A 101 -3.50 26.82 3.82
N PHE A 102 -4.65 26.17 3.90
CA PHE A 102 -5.81 26.70 4.61
C PHE A 102 -5.65 26.65 6.14
N SER A 103 -4.81 25.74 6.64
CA SER A 103 -4.52 25.57 8.07
C SER A 103 -3.38 26.47 8.58
N ILE A 104 -2.65 27.17 7.71
CA ILE A 104 -1.57 28.10 8.05
C ILE A 104 -2.09 29.54 8.12
#